data_AF-C7BVX3-F1
#
_entry.id   AF-C7BVX3-F1
#
_cell.length_a   1.000
_cell.length_b   1.000
_cell.length_c   1.000
_cell.angle_alpha   90.00
_cell.angle_beta   90.00
_cell.angle_gamma   90.00
#
_symmetry.space_group_name_H-M   'P 1'
#
loop_
_entity.id
_entity.type
_entity.pdbx_description
1 polymer ?
#
loop_
_entity_poly.entity_id
_entity_poly.type
_entity_poly.pdbx_seq_one_letter_code
_entity_poly.pdbx_strand_id
1 'polypeptide(L)'
;WHEDNVDADEIRVVCLLCHEGDDTAEGLLAHMKEKHEFDLVKLIDENHLDVYQRMKLINYIRKQNSKPVCFVCQRDDIENTQELAKHLQERERPIKSLPDKSLWDTEECLVPVFGNDNFLWRLESLLESRDAASDTEEQTSRESGKIYAAFVAKSQRNTVEGVIAEDLPDLHDLKDVLQELL
;
A
#
# COMPACT_ATOMS: atom_id res chain seq x y z
N TRP A 1 28.48 -21.98 15.44
CA TRP A 1 27.34 -21.38 14.75
C TRP A 1 26.29 -22.47 14.62
N HIS A 2 25.38 -22.53 15.59
CA HIS A 2 24.13 -23.23 15.36
C HIS A 2 23.34 -22.29 14.46
N GLU A 3 23.00 -22.74 13.26
CA GLU A 3 21.94 -22.12 12.47
C GLU A 3 20.70 -22.26 13.33
N ASP A 4 20.30 -21.17 13.98
CA ASP A 4 19.03 -21.11 14.67
C ASP A 4 17.97 -21.41 13.61
N ASN A 5 17.34 -22.58 13.71
CA ASN A 5 16.10 -22.88 13.02
C ASN A 5 15.07 -21.86 13.54
N VAL A 6 15.03 -20.68 12.92
CA VAL A 6 13.92 -19.76 13.07
C VAL A 6 12.73 -20.51 12.49
N ASP A 7 11.84 -20.99 13.34
CA ASP A 7 10.65 -21.73 12.90
C ASP A 7 9.93 -20.87 11.86
N ALA A 8 9.62 -21.43 10.69
CA ALA A 8 9.03 -20.69 9.59
C ALA A 8 7.72 -19.94 9.99
N ASP A 9 7.06 -20.41 11.06
CA ASP A 9 5.89 -19.79 11.67
C ASP A 9 6.19 -18.44 12.36
N GLU A 10 7.42 -18.16 12.79
CA GLU A 10 7.81 -16.90 13.46
C GLU A 10 7.86 -15.69 12.51
N ILE A 11 7.76 -15.91 11.20
CA ILE A 11 8.02 -14.90 10.17
C ILE A 11 6.74 -14.53 9.39
N ARG A 12 5.65 -15.28 9.59
CA ARG A 12 4.37 -15.13 8.90
C ARG A 12 3.58 -13.92 9.40
N VAL A 13 2.71 -13.41 8.56
CA VAL A 13 1.76 -12.35 8.88
C VAL A 13 0.36 -12.93 9.04
N VAL A 14 -0.37 -12.48 10.06
CA VAL A 14 -1.70 -13.00 10.40
C VAL A 14 -2.78 -12.04 9.94
N CYS A 15 -3.92 -12.52 9.46
CA CYS A 15 -5.01 -11.68 8.98
C CYS A 15 -5.61 -10.87 10.13
N LEU A 16 -6.05 -9.63 9.86
CA LEU A 16 -6.70 -8.80 10.86
C LEU A 16 -8.08 -9.32 11.27
N LEU A 17 -8.76 -10.06 10.38
CA LEU A 17 -10.18 -10.39 10.49
C LEU A 17 -10.45 -11.89 10.75
N CYS A 18 -9.44 -12.75 10.64
CA CYS A 18 -9.55 -14.19 10.88
C CYS A 18 -8.22 -14.80 11.35
N HIS A 19 -8.17 -16.13 11.49
CA HIS A 19 -7.00 -16.88 11.97
C HIS A 19 -6.04 -17.32 10.85
N GLU A 20 -6.34 -16.99 9.59
CA GLU A 20 -5.44 -17.30 8.48
C GLU A 20 -4.27 -16.34 8.45
N GLY A 21 -3.18 -16.76 7.80
CA GLY A 21 -1.99 -15.95 7.62
C GLY A 21 -1.34 -16.23 6.29
N ASP A 22 -0.34 -15.43 5.96
CA ASP A 22 0.43 -15.50 4.72
C ASP A 22 1.92 -15.30 5.03
N ASP A 23 2.79 -15.65 4.10
CA ASP A 23 4.24 -15.46 4.23
C ASP A 23 4.66 -14.05 3.81
N THR A 24 3.77 -13.32 3.11
CA THR A 24 3.98 -11.99 2.55
C THR A 24 2.88 -11.01 2.97
N ALA A 25 3.20 -9.71 3.06
CA ALA A 25 2.18 -8.70 3.35
C ALA A 25 1.21 -8.54 2.18
N GLU A 26 1.70 -8.65 0.95
CA GLU A 26 0.94 -8.60 -0.29
C GLU A 26 -0.09 -9.73 -0.35
N GLY A 27 0.32 -10.97 -0.07
CA GLY A 27 -0.57 -12.12 0.00
C GLY A 27 -1.63 -11.95 1.09
N LEU A 28 -1.24 -11.42 2.26
CA LEU A 28 -2.20 -11.14 3.32
C LEU A 28 -3.19 -10.02 2.97
N LEU A 29 -2.73 -8.95 2.31
CA LEU A 29 -3.57 -7.86 1.82
C LEU A 29 -4.55 -8.37 0.75
N ALA A 30 -4.09 -9.22 -0.17
CA ALA A 30 -4.93 -9.88 -1.16
C ALA A 30 -5.98 -10.77 -0.48
N HIS A 31 -5.58 -11.58 0.50
CA HIS A 31 -6.49 -12.37 1.32
C HIS A 31 -7.58 -11.52 2.00
N MET A 32 -7.19 -10.39 2.62
CA MET A 32 -8.14 -9.48 3.26
C MET A 32 -9.13 -8.87 2.27
N LYS A 33 -8.65 -8.52 1.07
CA LYS A 33 -9.48 -7.96 0.00
C LYS A 33 -10.43 -8.99 -0.60
N GLU A 34 -9.99 -10.20 -0.86
CA GLU A 34 -10.77 -11.23 -1.55
C GLU A 34 -11.78 -11.92 -0.64
N LYS A 35 -11.37 -12.31 0.57
CA LYS A 35 -12.22 -13.08 1.49
C LYS A 35 -13.16 -12.19 2.30
N HIS A 36 -12.63 -11.07 2.78
CA HIS A 36 -13.31 -10.20 3.74
C HIS A 36 -13.83 -8.90 3.10
N GLU A 37 -13.57 -8.68 1.81
CA GLU A 37 -13.88 -7.41 1.11
C GLU A 37 -13.38 -6.19 1.89
N PHE A 38 -12.19 -6.34 2.49
CA PHE A 38 -11.52 -5.32 3.30
C PHE A 38 -10.23 -4.88 2.61
N ASP A 39 -10.31 -3.75 1.91
CA ASP A 39 -9.17 -3.16 1.22
C ASP A 39 -8.46 -2.16 2.14
N LEU A 40 -7.57 -2.68 3.00
CA LEU A 40 -6.84 -1.87 3.99
C LEU A 40 -6.01 -0.76 3.34
N VAL A 41 -5.31 -1.06 2.24
CA VAL A 41 -4.46 -0.07 1.54
C VAL A 41 -5.32 1.07 1.00
N LYS A 42 -6.46 0.75 0.38
CA LYS A 42 -7.41 1.78 -0.07
C LYS A 42 -7.88 2.66 1.08
N LEU A 43 -8.25 2.07 2.23
CA LEU A 43 -8.70 2.83 3.39
C LEU A 43 -7.59 3.70 3.99
N ILE A 44 -6.33 3.23 4.00
CA ILE A 44 -5.16 4.01 4.39
C ILE A 44 -5.02 5.24 3.49
N ASP A 45 -5.07 5.03 2.17
CA ASP A 45 -4.87 6.10 1.18
C ASP A 45 -6.02 7.12 1.22
N GLU A 46 -7.28 6.67 1.31
CA GLU A 46 -8.48 7.53 1.38
C GLU A 46 -8.55 8.37 2.66
N ASN A 47 -7.96 7.89 3.76
CA ASN A 47 -7.93 8.61 5.04
C ASN A 47 -6.60 9.35 5.28
N HIS A 48 -5.66 9.28 4.33
CA HIS A 48 -4.32 9.87 4.42
C HIS A 48 -3.58 9.51 5.71
N LEU A 49 -3.60 8.23 6.08
CA LEU A 49 -3.00 7.78 7.34
C LEU A 49 -1.47 7.79 7.28
N ASP A 50 -0.84 8.44 8.26
CA ASP A 50 0.60 8.37 8.46
C ASP A 50 1.05 7.05 9.11
N VAL A 51 2.37 6.81 9.18
CA VAL A 51 2.97 5.59 9.75
C VAL A 51 2.43 5.27 11.16
N TYR A 52 2.33 6.27 12.03
CA TYR A 52 1.88 6.06 13.40
C TYR A 52 0.38 5.77 13.45
N GLN A 53 -0.42 6.44 12.63
CA GLN A 53 -1.84 6.19 12.50
C GLN A 53 -2.13 4.79 11.96
N ARG A 54 -1.36 4.31 10.99
CA ARG A 54 -1.45 2.92 10.49
C ARG A 54 -1.14 1.93 11.59
N MET A 55 -0.06 2.14 12.35
CA MET A 55 0.30 1.29 13.50
C MET A 55 -0.81 1.26 14.55
N LYS A 56 -1.31 2.43 14.95
CA LYS A 56 -2.39 2.59 15.94
C LYS A 56 -3.67 1.89 15.47
N LEU A 57 -4.08 2.09 14.22
CA LEU A 57 -5.25 1.44 13.63
C LEU A 57 -5.13 -0.09 13.67
N ILE A 58 -4.00 -0.64 13.23
CA ILE A 58 -3.76 -2.08 13.20
C ILE A 58 -3.80 -2.65 14.62
N ASN A 59 -3.09 -2.03 15.56
CA ASN A 59 -3.11 -2.44 16.97
C ASN A 59 -4.50 -2.35 17.58
N TYR A 60 -5.27 -1.33 17.24
CA TYR A 60 -6.67 -1.21 17.65
C TYR A 60 -7.50 -2.38 17.15
N ILE A 61 -7.45 -2.70 15.85
CA ILE A 61 -8.21 -3.83 15.27
C ILE A 61 -7.82 -5.15 15.97
N ARG A 62 -6.52 -5.38 16.14
CA ARG A 62 -5.98 -6.53 16.88
C ARG A 62 -6.53 -6.62 18.30
N LYS A 63 -6.56 -5.48 19.01
CA LYS A 63 -7.03 -5.37 20.40
C LYS A 63 -8.52 -5.68 20.51
N GLN A 64 -9.35 -5.09 19.63
CA GLN A 64 -10.78 -5.35 19.61
C GLN A 64 -11.08 -6.82 19.32
N ASN A 65 -10.38 -7.40 18.34
CA ASN A 65 -10.58 -8.78 17.95
C ASN A 65 -10.09 -9.80 19.00
N SER A 66 -9.20 -9.39 19.91
CA SER A 66 -8.82 -10.20 21.09
C SER A 66 -9.86 -10.18 22.22
N LYS A 67 -10.74 -9.15 22.24
CA LYS A 67 -11.74 -8.90 23.30
C LYS A 67 -13.18 -9.16 22.84
N PRO A 68 -13.38 -10.11 21.92
CA PRO A 68 -14.53 -10.17 21.01
C PRO A 68 -15.33 -8.88 20.76
N VAL A 69 -14.70 -7.71 20.59
CA VAL A 69 -15.40 -6.47 20.26
C VAL A 69 -15.31 -6.21 18.76
N CYS A 70 -16.40 -5.80 18.12
CA CYS A 70 -16.36 -5.38 16.72
C CYS A 70 -15.67 -4.03 16.58
N PHE A 71 -14.54 -3.98 15.86
CA PHE A 71 -13.80 -2.73 15.67
C PHE A 71 -14.55 -1.69 14.81
N VAL A 72 -15.55 -2.12 14.02
CA VAL A 72 -16.35 -1.25 13.13
C VAL A 72 -17.53 -0.64 13.88
N CYS A 73 -18.44 -1.47 14.39
CA CYS A 73 -19.67 -1.02 15.04
C CYS A 73 -19.60 -0.95 16.57
N GLN A 74 -18.46 -1.31 17.17
CA GLN A 74 -18.20 -1.30 18.62
C GLN A 74 -19.09 -2.23 19.45
N ARG A 75 -19.77 -3.18 18.80
CA ARG A 75 -20.57 -4.19 19.46
C ARG A 75 -19.68 -5.08 20.35
N ASP A 76 -20.00 -5.17 21.64
CA ASP A 76 -19.20 -5.84 22.68
C ASP A 76 -19.94 -7.00 23.39
N ASP A 77 -21.21 -7.26 23.03
CA ASP A 77 -22.01 -8.40 23.50
C ASP A 77 -21.80 -9.68 22.65
N ILE A 78 -20.66 -9.79 21.96
CA ILE A 78 -20.29 -10.96 21.15
C ILE A 78 -19.54 -11.96 22.03
N GLU A 79 -19.96 -13.21 21.99
CA GLU A 79 -19.53 -14.22 22.96
C GLU A 79 -18.04 -14.60 22.84
N ASN A 80 -17.52 -14.71 21.62
CA ASN A 80 -16.17 -15.19 21.36
C ASN A 80 -15.65 -14.73 19.99
N THR A 81 -14.37 -14.97 19.72
CA THR A 81 -13.69 -14.53 18.50
C THR A 81 -14.24 -15.18 17.23
N GLN A 82 -14.82 -16.39 17.32
CA GLN A 82 -15.46 -17.06 16.20
C GLN A 82 -16.78 -16.39 15.82
N GLU A 83 -17.60 -16.04 16.82
CA GLU A 83 -18.83 -15.26 16.60
C GLU A 83 -18.52 -13.84 16.13
N LEU A 84 -17.40 -13.25 16.57
CA LEU A 84 -16.95 -11.96 16.03
C LEU A 84 -16.56 -12.07 14.55
N ALA A 85 -15.83 -13.11 14.16
CA ALA A 85 -15.49 -13.34 12.75
C ALA A 85 -16.75 -13.52 11.89
N LYS A 86 -17.76 -14.25 12.37
CA LYS A 86 -19.07 -14.35 11.69
C LYS A 86 -19.77 -13.00 11.61
N HIS A 87 -19.78 -12.23 12.69
CA HIS A 87 -20.38 -10.90 12.72
C HIS A 87 -19.74 -9.97 11.67
N LEU A 88 -18.41 -9.92 11.59
CA LEU A 88 -17.70 -9.14 10.58
C LEU A 88 -18.06 -9.59 9.15
N GLN A 89 -18.15 -10.90 8.92
CA GLN A 89 -18.47 -11.47 7.61
C GLN A 89 -19.91 -11.19 7.15
N GLU A 90 -20.87 -11.19 8.08
CA GLU A 90 -22.30 -11.11 7.78
C GLU A 90 -22.88 -9.70 7.86
N ARG A 91 -22.31 -8.83 8.71
CA ARG A 91 -22.87 -7.51 9.01
C ARG A 91 -22.03 -6.36 8.51
N GLU A 92 -20.71 -6.47 8.62
CA GLU A 92 -19.79 -5.37 8.31
C GLU A 92 -19.18 -5.48 6.91
N ARG A 93 -19.28 -6.65 6.25
CA ARG A 93 -18.78 -6.86 4.89
C ARG A 93 -19.71 -6.26 3.83
N PRO A 94 -19.21 -5.48 2.85
CA PRO A 94 -17.84 -4.98 2.73
C PRO A 94 -17.53 -3.84 3.70
N ILE A 95 -16.33 -3.87 4.28
CA ILE A 95 -15.87 -2.83 5.21
C ILE A 95 -15.36 -1.65 4.37
N LYS A 96 -16.18 -0.60 4.27
CA LYS A 96 -15.93 0.56 3.40
C LYS A 96 -15.42 1.80 4.11
N SER A 97 -15.42 1.82 5.44
CA SER A 97 -15.03 2.98 6.22
C SER A 97 -14.38 2.54 7.52
N LEU A 98 -13.41 3.33 7.99
CA LEU A 98 -12.80 3.15 9.28
C LEU A 98 -13.72 3.66 10.40
N PRO A 99 -13.62 3.10 11.62
CA PRO A 99 -14.30 3.64 12.79
C PRO A 99 -13.77 5.05 13.14
N ASP A 100 -14.51 5.77 13.99
CA ASP A 100 -14.13 7.11 14.44
C ASP A 100 -12.69 7.14 14.96
N LYS A 101 -11.92 8.12 14.47
CA LYS A 101 -10.50 8.27 14.77
C LYS A 101 -10.21 8.39 16.27
N SER A 102 -11.13 8.94 17.06
CA SER A 102 -11.01 9.05 18.52
C SER A 102 -10.93 7.69 19.25
N LEU A 103 -11.36 6.60 18.60
CA LEU A 103 -11.34 5.26 19.18
C LEU A 103 -9.96 4.59 19.09
N TRP A 104 -9.17 4.96 18.08
CA TRP A 104 -7.95 4.24 17.73
C TRP A 104 -6.72 5.13 17.60
N ASP A 105 -6.84 6.42 17.29
CA ASP A 105 -5.70 7.36 17.25
C ASP A 105 -5.35 7.86 18.65
N THR A 106 -5.03 6.90 19.52
CA THR A 106 -4.66 7.14 20.91
C THR A 106 -3.27 6.58 21.19
N GLU A 107 -2.59 7.11 22.20
CA GLU A 107 -1.24 6.66 22.57
C GLU A 107 -1.26 5.21 23.07
N GLU A 108 -2.37 4.76 23.68
CA GLU A 108 -2.55 3.37 24.10
C GLU A 108 -2.54 2.40 22.92
N CYS A 109 -2.88 2.84 21.71
CA CYS A 109 -2.86 2.02 20.51
C CYS A 109 -1.47 1.92 19.88
N LEU A 110 -0.45 2.65 20.38
CA LEU A 110 0.94 2.41 19.96
C LEU A 110 1.52 1.15 20.58
N VAL A 111 0.93 0.65 21.67
CA VAL A 111 1.40 -0.56 22.35
C VAL A 111 0.91 -1.79 21.57
N PRO A 112 1.81 -2.61 21.00
CA PRO A 112 1.41 -3.83 20.31
C PRO A 112 0.68 -4.79 21.24
N VAL A 113 -0.37 -5.44 20.69
CA VAL A 113 -1.19 -6.42 21.44
C VAL A 113 -0.49 -7.78 21.51
N PHE A 114 0.30 -8.10 20.49
CA PHE A 114 1.05 -9.34 20.35
C PHE A 114 2.54 -9.04 20.20
N GLY A 115 3.39 -9.90 20.75
CA GLY A 115 4.82 -9.86 20.44
C GLY A 115 5.05 -10.27 18.99
N ASN A 116 6.02 -9.63 18.32
CA ASN A 116 6.42 -9.95 16.94
C ASN A 116 5.27 -9.87 15.91
N ASP A 117 4.44 -8.82 15.93
CA ASP A 117 3.48 -8.58 14.83
C ASP A 117 4.23 -8.21 13.55
N ASN A 118 4.54 -9.23 12.75
CA ASN A 118 5.26 -9.08 11.49
C ASN A 118 4.50 -8.25 10.46
N PHE A 119 3.18 -8.12 10.60
CA PHE A 119 2.39 -7.44 9.59
C PHE A 119 2.67 -5.95 9.55
N LEU A 120 2.84 -5.31 10.72
CA LEU A 120 3.16 -3.89 10.82
C LEU A 120 4.39 -3.53 10.01
N TRP A 121 5.53 -4.16 10.27
CA TRP A 121 6.78 -3.80 9.60
C TRP A 121 6.76 -4.14 8.11
N ARG A 122 6.15 -5.26 7.71
CA ARG A 122 6.07 -5.65 6.30
C ARG A 122 5.14 -4.74 5.51
N LEU A 123 4.04 -4.29 6.11
CA LEU A 123 3.15 -3.32 5.50
C LEU A 123 3.89 -2.00 5.26
N GLU A 124 4.60 -1.48 6.27
CA GLU A 124 5.35 -0.24 6.12
C GLU A 124 6.44 -0.35 5.05
N SER A 125 7.21 -1.45 5.03
CA SER A 125 8.21 -1.69 3.98
C SER A 125 7.60 -1.75 2.58
N LEU A 126 6.40 -2.32 2.44
CA LEU A 126 5.67 -2.39 1.18
C LEU A 126 5.20 -0.99 0.73
N LEU A 127 4.65 -0.20 1.64
CA LEU A 127 4.15 1.15 1.35
C LEU A 127 5.30 2.12 1.00
N GLU A 128 6.42 2.06 1.73
CA GLU A 128 7.62 2.84 1.41
C GLU A 128 8.15 2.52 0.01
N SER A 129 8.18 1.23 -0.36
CA SER A 129 8.61 0.79 -1.68
C SER A 129 7.67 1.27 -2.79
N ARG A 130 6.36 1.26 -2.53
CA ARG A 130 5.33 1.78 -3.44
C ARG A 130 5.50 3.28 -3.69
N ASP A 131 5.67 4.04 -2.62
CA ASP A 131 5.75 5.50 -2.69
C ASP A 131 7.05 5.91 -3.42
N ALA A 132 8.17 5.23 -3.16
CA ALA A 132 9.43 5.45 -3.89
C ALA A 132 9.33 5.13 -5.39
N ALA A 133 8.59 4.08 -5.77
CA ALA A 133 8.34 3.75 -7.17
C ALA A 133 7.49 4.83 -7.85
N SER A 134 6.44 5.31 -7.19
CA SER A 134 5.59 6.41 -7.68
C SER A 134 6.38 7.70 -7.91
N ASP A 135 7.24 8.09 -6.96
CA ASP A 135 8.08 9.28 -7.08
C ASP A 135 9.04 9.17 -8.27
N THR A 136 9.62 7.98 -8.48
CA THR A 136 10.53 7.70 -9.60
C THR A 136 9.79 7.77 -10.95
N GLU A 137 8.61 7.17 -11.07
CA GLU A 137 7.77 7.24 -12.28
C GLU A 137 7.34 8.68 -12.59
N GLU A 138 6.97 9.45 -11.57
CA GLU A 138 6.55 10.84 -11.76
C GLU A 138 7.74 11.73 -12.18
N GLN A 139 8.91 11.51 -11.61
CA GLN A 139 10.13 12.22 -11.98
C GLN A 139 10.55 11.92 -13.44
N THR A 140 10.55 10.65 -13.84
CA THR A 140 10.90 10.24 -15.21
C THR A 140 9.90 10.78 -16.25
N SER A 141 8.60 10.79 -15.92
CA SER A 141 7.55 11.38 -16.76
C SER A 141 7.75 12.90 -16.94
N ARG A 142 8.03 13.62 -15.85
CA ARG A 142 8.30 15.07 -15.90
C ARG A 142 9.54 15.39 -16.72
N GLU A 143 10.61 14.61 -16.57
CA GLU A 143 11.85 14.80 -17.33
C GLU A 143 11.64 14.53 -18.83
N SER A 144 10.95 13.45 -19.17
CA SER A 144 10.58 13.13 -20.55
C SER A 144 9.74 14.23 -21.20
N GLY A 145 8.79 14.82 -20.46
CA GLY A 145 8.00 15.96 -20.94
C GLY A 145 8.83 17.21 -21.23
N LYS A 146 9.84 17.50 -20.39
CA LYS A 146 10.77 18.63 -20.63
C LYS A 146 11.62 18.41 -21.88
N ILE A 147 12.14 17.20 -22.08
CA ILE A 147 12.94 16.84 -23.26
C ILE A 147 12.09 16.99 -24.53
N TYR A 148 10.87 16.45 -24.53
CA TYR A 148 9.96 16.56 -25.68
C TYR A 148 9.64 18.03 -26.01
N ALA A 149 9.32 18.85 -25.01
CA ALA A 149 9.06 20.28 -25.21
C ALA A 149 10.27 21.02 -25.80
N ALA A 150 11.49 20.71 -25.34
CA ALA A 150 12.71 21.28 -25.88
C ALA A 150 12.95 20.88 -27.34
N PHE A 151 12.69 19.61 -27.70
CA PHE A 151 12.79 19.11 -29.06
C PHE A 151 11.80 19.80 -30.00
N VAL A 152 10.53 19.91 -29.59
CA VAL A 152 9.49 20.63 -30.36
C VAL A 152 9.88 22.10 -30.58
N ALA A 153 10.36 22.78 -29.54
CA ALA A 153 10.80 24.18 -29.67
C ALA A 153 12.02 24.33 -30.60
N LYS A 154 12.94 23.35 -30.61
CA LYS A 154 14.07 23.32 -31.54
C LYS A 154 13.62 23.06 -32.98
N SER A 155 12.68 22.12 -33.17
CA SER A 155 12.07 21.82 -34.47
C SER A 155 11.34 23.03 -35.06
N GLN A 156 10.49 23.70 -34.27
CA GLN A 156 9.79 24.91 -34.68
C GLN A 156 10.75 26.04 -35.09
N ARG A 157 11.85 26.25 -34.34
CA ARG A 157 12.87 27.25 -34.69
C ARG A 157 13.62 26.92 -35.98
N ASN A 158 13.78 25.63 -36.28
CA ASN A 158 14.51 25.16 -37.45
C ASN A 158 13.60 24.92 -38.67
N THR A 159 12.28 25.15 -38.54
CA THR A 159 11.33 24.97 -39.64
C THR A 159 11.44 26.12 -40.63
N VAL A 160 11.64 25.79 -41.91
CA VAL A 160 11.66 26.75 -43.02
C VAL A 160 10.33 26.66 -43.77
N GLU A 161 9.69 27.80 -44.00
CA GLU A 161 8.39 27.88 -44.65
C GLU A 161 8.43 27.30 -46.08
N GLY A 162 7.55 26.33 -46.37
CA GLY A 162 7.47 25.66 -47.67
C GLY A 162 8.37 24.43 -47.85
N VAL A 163 9.16 24.05 -46.84
CA VAL A 163 9.98 22.83 -46.87
C VAL A 163 9.36 21.78 -45.95
N ILE A 164 8.90 20.67 -46.52
CA ILE A 164 8.43 19.50 -45.77
C ILE A 164 9.62 18.55 -45.65
N ALA A 165 9.97 18.15 -44.43
CA ALA A 165 10.98 17.09 -44.22
C ALA A 165 10.37 15.76 -44.68
N GLU A 166 10.87 15.19 -45.77
CA GLU A 166 10.39 13.91 -46.31
C GLU A 166 10.94 12.70 -45.55
N ASP A 167 12.07 12.86 -44.84
CA ASP A 167 12.72 11.77 -44.13
C ASP A 167 12.47 11.85 -42.62
N LEU A 168 11.60 10.97 -42.11
CA LEU A 168 11.60 10.61 -40.69
C LEU A 168 12.82 9.71 -40.45
N PRO A 169 13.77 10.06 -39.57
CA PRO A 169 14.88 9.18 -39.24
C PRO A 169 14.37 7.93 -38.52
N ASP A 170 15.04 6.81 -38.80
CA ASP A 170 14.67 5.51 -38.24
C ASP A 170 14.91 5.51 -36.72
N LEU A 171 14.09 4.79 -35.96
CA LEU A 171 14.06 4.84 -34.48
C LEU A 171 15.41 4.51 -33.80
N HIS A 172 16.38 3.93 -34.53
CA HIS A 172 17.74 3.68 -34.05
C HIS A 172 18.61 4.95 -33.95
N ASP A 173 18.40 5.94 -34.82
CA ASP A 173 19.22 7.17 -34.88
C ASP A 173 18.91 8.16 -33.76
N LEU A 174 17.79 7.98 -33.06
CA LEU A 174 17.39 8.81 -31.91
C LEU A 174 18.19 8.53 -30.63
N LYS A 175 18.83 7.35 -30.52
CA LYS A 175 19.69 7.02 -29.37
C LYS A 175 20.98 7.84 -29.36
N ASP A 176 21.56 8.08 -30.53
CA ASP A 176 22.81 8.82 -30.65
C ASP A 176 22.60 10.32 -30.39
N VAL A 177 21.45 10.88 -30.80
CA VAL A 177 21.09 12.27 -30.51
C VAL A 177 20.81 12.52 -29.02
N LEU A 178 20.32 11.50 -28.29
CA LEU A 178 20.13 11.57 -26.84
C LEU A 178 21.45 11.64 -26.07
N GLN A 179 22.54 11.09 -26.63
CA GLN A 179 23.84 11.03 -25.97
C GLN A 179 24.64 12.34 -26.11
N GLU A 180 24.33 13.19 -27.09
CA GLU A 180 24.91 14.53 -27.25
C GLU A 180 24.20 15.62 -26.41
N LEU A 181 23.09 15.28 -25.75
CA LEU A 181 22.28 16.21 -24.93
C LEU A 181 22.44 16.02 -23.41
N LEU A 182 23.27 15.05 -22.99
CA LEU A 182 23.76 14.84 -21.62
C LEU A 182 25.15 15.48 -21.45
#